data_AF-A0A7W1DE97-F1
#
_entry.id   AF-A0A7W1DE97-F1
#
_cell.length_a   1.000
_cell.length_b   1.000
_cell.length_c   1.000
_cell.angle_alpha   90.00
_cell.angle_beta   90.00
_cell.angle_gamma   90.00
#
_symmetry.space_group_name_H-M   'P 1'
#
loop_
_entity.id
_entity.type
_entity.pdbx_description
1 polymer ?
#
loop_
_entity_poly.entity_id
_entity_poly.type
_entity_poly.pdbx_seq_one_letter_code
_entity_poly.pdbx_strand_id
1 'polypeptide(L)' 'MIKIEGQEFPLDVAIAADDELLKTALSPHYPSIKNAAISRENRTGQMIVSIVKKAEHKGTVYQ' A
#
# COMPACT_ATOMS: atom_id res chain seq x y z
N MET A 1 -8.30 6.36 5.64
CA MET A 1 -8.62 4.95 5.31
C MET A 1 -7.62 4.46 4.28
N ILE A 2 -7.24 3.18 4.37
CA ILE A 2 -6.22 2.62 3.50
C ILE A 2 -6.80 1.49 2.66
N LYS A 3 -6.44 1.47 1.38
CA LYS A 3 -6.88 0.49 0.40
C LYS A 3 -5.67 -0.32 -0.06
N ILE A 4 -5.69 -1.61 0.21
CA ILE A 4 -4.64 -2.56 -0.18
C ILE A 4 -5.30 -3.64 -1.01
N GLU A 5 -4.90 -3.79 -2.27
CA GLU A 5 -5.44 -4.83 -3.18
C GLU A 5 -6.98 -4.85 -3.30
N GLY A 6 -7.61 -3.68 -3.19
CA GLY A 6 -9.07 -3.59 -3.25
C GLY A 6 -9.77 -3.76 -1.91
N GLN A 7 -9.06 -4.17 -0.85
CA GLN A 7 -9.60 -4.23 0.50
C GLN A 7 -9.34 -2.93 1.25
N GLU A 8 -10.35 -2.43 1.95
CA GLU A 8 -10.31 -1.18 2.70
C GLU A 8 -10.21 -1.47 4.20
N PHE A 9 -9.21 -0.88 4.85
CA PHE A 9 -8.96 -1.03 6.26
C PHE A 9 -8.97 0.34 6.97
N PRO A 10 -9.54 0.41 8.18
CA PRO A 10 -9.32 1.54 9.06
C PRO A 10 -7.85 1.53 9.50
N LEU A 11 -7.12 2.58 9.13
CA LEU A 11 -5.76 2.82 9.58
C LEU A 11 -5.66 4.27 10.03
N ASP A 12 -4.89 4.48 11.09
CA ASP A 12 -4.61 5.80 11.62
C ASP A 12 -3.93 6.69 10.57
N VAL A 13 -4.38 7.94 10.48
CA VAL A 13 -3.84 8.91 9.51
C VAL A 13 -2.38 9.22 9.80
N ALA A 14 -1.95 9.20 11.06
CA ALA A 14 -0.55 9.41 11.41
C ALA A 14 0.36 8.32 10.83
N ILE A 15 -0.13 7.07 10.80
CA ILE A 15 0.61 5.95 10.18
C ILE A 15 0.52 6.01 8.67
N ALA A 16 -0.64 6.41 8.10
CA ALA A 16 -0.81 6.50 6.65
C ALA A 16 -0.10 7.72 6.01
N ALA A 17 0.20 8.75 6.80
CA ALA A 17 0.94 9.93 6.38
C ALA A 17 2.45 9.66 6.23
N ASP A 18 2.98 8.68 6.96
CA ASP A 18 4.40 8.32 6.93
C ASP A 18 4.61 7.00 6.18
N ASP A 19 5.23 7.09 5.00
CA ASP A 19 5.45 5.94 4.12
C ASP A 19 6.32 4.85 4.77
N GLU A 20 7.31 5.22 5.59
CA GLU A 20 8.20 4.26 6.25
C GLU A 20 7.48 3.53 7.39
N LEU A 21 6.71 4.27 8.18
CA LEU A 21 5.90 3.72 9.26
C LEU A 21 4.80 2.81 8.71
N LEU A 22 4.14 3.24 7.62
CA LEU A 22 3.16 2.45 6.89
C LEU A 22 3.74 1.13 6.40
N LYS A 23 4.92 1.19 5.75
CA LYS A 23 5.63 0.00 5.28
C LYS A 23 6.02 -0.91 6.43
N THR A 24 6.50 -0.36 7.54
CA THR A 24 6.93 -1.14 8.71
C THR A 24 5.75 -1.84 9.37
N ALA A 25 4.64 -1.12 9.60
CA ALA A 25 3.42 -1.67 10.20
C ALA A 25 2.79 -2.77 9.35
N LEU A 26 2.87 -2.64 8.02
CA LEU A 26 2.28 -3.60 7.08
C LEU A 26 3.26 -4.68 6.62
N SER A 27 4.58 -4.51 6.79
CA SER A 27 5.61 -5.50 6.43
C SER A 27 5.36 -6.91 6.98
N PRO A 28 4.84 -7.14 8.22
CA PRO A 28 4.57 -8.49 8.70
C PRO A 28 3.40 -9.18 7.97
N HIS A 29 2.46 -8.42 7.41
CA HIS A 29 1.32 -8.95 6.66
C HIS A 29 1.58 -8.95 5.14
N TYR A 30 2.33 -7.98 4.65
CA TYR A 30 2.58 -7.72 3.24
C TYR A 30 4.08 -7.42 3.03
N PRO A 31 4.96 -8.42 2.99
CA PRO A 31 6.40 -8.20 2.85
C PRO A 31 6.79 -7.44 1.56
N SER A 32 5.98 -7.56 0.50
CA SER A 32 6.12 -6.81 -0.76
C SER A 32 5.88 -5.31 -0.62
N ILE A 33 5.42 -4.81 0.54
CA ILE A 33 5.12 -3.40 0.74
C ILE A 33 6.36 -2.51 0.76
N LYS A 34 7.53 -3.08 1.10
CA LYS A 34 8.80 -2.34 1.05
C LYS A 34 9.06 -1.69 -0.31
N ASN A 35 8.68 -2.41 -1.37
CA ASN A 35 8.80 -1.98 -2.77
C ASN A 35 7.47 -1.44 -3.36
N ALA A 36 6.41 -1.31 -2.55
CA ALA A 36 5.12 -0.87 -3.05
C ALA A 36 5.10 0.62 -3.45
N ALA A 37 4.25 0.92 -4.42
CA ALA A 37 3.87 2.28 -4.77
C ALA A 37 2.69 2.71 -3.89
N ILE A 38 2.86 3.83 -3.19
CA ILE A 38 1.82 4.43 -2.35
C ILE A 38 1.19 5.57 -3.16
N SER A 39 -0.10 5.48 -3.41
CA SER A 39 -0.88 6.50 -4.11
C SER A 39 -1.89 7.11 -3.14
N ARG A 40 -1.98 8.42 -3.10
CA ARG A 40 -2.90 9.14 -2.21
C ARG A 40 -3.93 9.84 -3.07
N GLU A 41 -5.18 9.41 -2.98
CA GLU A 41 -6.28 9.97 -3.74
C GLU A 41 -7.27 10.65 -2.79
N ASN A 42 -7.62 11.90 -3.09
CA ASN A 42 -8.71 12.59 -2.40
C ASN A 42 -9.98 12.38 -3.19
N ARG A 43 -10.81 11.40 -2.78
CA ARG A 43 -12.06 11.08 -3.43
C ARG A 43 -13.22 11.54 -2.56
N THR A 44 -14.05 12.45 -3.08
CA THR A 44 -15.29 12.87 -2.40
C THR A 44 -15.06 13.46 -1.00
N GLY A 45 -13.97 14.21 -0.82
CA GLY A 45 -13.59 14.82 0.47
C GLY A 45 -12.92 13.85 1.47
N GLN A 46 -12.61 12.61 1.06
CA GLN A 46 -11.94 11.62 1.88
C GLN A 46 -10.58 11.27 1.29
N MET A 47 -9.55 11.29 2.13
CA MET A 47 -8.21 10.87 1.75
C MET A 47 -8.12 9.34 1.79
N ILE A 48 -8.03 8.74 0.60
CA ILE A 48 -7.90 7.30 0.38
C ILE A 48 -6.46 7.03 0.00
N VAL A 49 -5.74 6.33 0.87
CA VAL A 49 -4.37 5.90 0.59
C VAL A 49 -4.46 4.53 -0.07
N SER A 50 -4.10 4.42 -1.34
CA SER A 50 -4.04 3.18 -2.09
C SER A 50 -2.61 2.66 -2.14
N ILE A 51 -2.37 1.48 -1.58
CA ILE A 51 -1.09 0.81 -1.71
C ILE A 51 -1.19 -0.23 -2.82
N VAL A 52 -0.38 -0.03 -3.85
CA VAL A 52 -0.21 -0.99 -4.93
C VAL A 52 1.15 -1.64 -4.73
N LYS A 53 1.14 -2.92 -4.37
CA LYS A 53 2.35 -3.74 -4.40
C LYS A 53 2.92 -3.61 -5.81
N LYS A 54 4.16 -3.14 -5.96
CA LYS A 54 4.89 -3.49 -7.17
C LYS A 54 5.19 -4.97 -6.99
N ALA A 55 4.33 -5.81 -7.57
CA ALA A 55 4.81 -7.11 -7.99
C ALA A 55 5.96 -6.79 -8.94
N GLU A 56 7.20 -6.95 -8.46
CA GLU A 56 8.27 -7.33 -9.37
C GLU A 56 7.69 -8.50 -10.12
N HIS A 57 7.40 -8.32 -11.41
CA HIS A 57 7.01 -9.43 -12.23
C HIS A 57 8.18 -10.41 -12.12
N LYS A 58 8.05 -11.46 -11.31
CA LYS A 58 8.78 -12.70 -11.53
C LYS A 58 8.13 -13.40 -12.72
N GLY A 59 8.06 -12.67 -13.84
CA GLY A 59 7.82 -13.18 -15.16
C GLY A 59 9.17 -13.39 -15.80
N THR A 60 10.02 -14.23 -15.19
CA THR A 60 10.92 -15.02 -16.02
C THR A 60 10.04 -16.06 -16.70
N VAL A 61 9.35 -15.65 -17.75
CA VAL A 61 8.89 -16.60 -18.76
C VAL A 61 10.15 -17.02 -19.53
N TYR A 62 10.87 -17.99 -18.99
CA TYR A 62 11.60 -18.90 -19.87
C TYR A 62 10.56 -19.85 -20.43
N GLN A 63 10.00 -19.51 -21.59
CA GLN A 63 9.71 -20.41 -22.71
C GLN A 63 9.00 -19.65 -23.83
#